data_AF-A0A7T8JVW3-F1
#
_entry.id   AF-A0A7T8JVW3-F1
#
_cell.length_a   1.000
_cell.length_b   1.000
_cell.length_c   1.000
_cell.angle_alpha   90.00
_cell.angle_beta   90.00
_cell.angle_gamma   90.00
#
_symmetry.space_group_name_H-M   'P 1'
#
loop_
_entity.id
_entity.type
_entity.pdbx_description
1 polymer ?
#
loop_
_entity_poly.entity_id
_entity_poly.type
_entity_poly.pdbx_seq_one_letter_code
_entity_poly.pdbx_strand_id
1 'polypeptide(L)' 'GKIFYITPETPPSLPKLRSLIELAGGEVQNSRLKDLKEIQELNRPGDQPKYIILTCEPDLHLVTEVLKAKIGVYNGEF' A
#
# COMPACT_ATOMS: atom_id res chain seq x y z
N GLY A 1 7.18 11.33 5.15
CA GLY A 1 7.33 10.11 4.34
C GLY A 1 5.98 9.64 3.86
N LYS A 2 5.95 8.72 2.91
CA LYS A 2 4.74 7.98 2.52
C LYS A 2 4.69 6.66 3.30
N ILE A 3 3.50 6.18 3.61
CA ILE A 3 3.26 4.92 4.30
C ILE A 3 2.87 3.89 3.25
N PHE A 4 3.51 2.73 3.28
CA PHE A 4 3.29 1.65 2.35
C PHE A 4 2.75 0.43 3.09
N TYR A 5 1.64 -0.10 2.62
CA TYR A 5 1.16 -1.42 3.00
C TYR A 5 1.47 -2.39 1.87
N ILE A 6 2.04 -3.54 2.21
CA ILE A 6 2.48 -4.55 1.24
C ILE A 6 1.79 -5.85 1.60
N THR A 7 1.09 -6.45 0.64
CA THR A 7 0.49 -7.76 0.84
C THR A 7 1.58 -8.86 0.83
N PRO A 8 1.39 -9.96 1.57
CA PRO A 8 2.45 -10.93 1.86
C PRO A 8 3.04 -11.62 0.62
N GLU A 9 2.27 -11.84 -0.44
CA GLU A 9 2.72 -12.53 -1.65
C GLU A 9 3.33 -11.59 -2.70
N THR A 10 3.44 -10.27 -2.41
CA THR A 10 3.98 -9.30 -3.36
C THR A 10 5.49 -9.57 -3.64
N PRO A 11 5.88 -9.89 -4.89
CA PRO A 11 7.29 -10.05 -5.25
C PRO A 11 8.00 -8.69 -5.29
N PRO A 12 9.33 -8.63 -5.11
CA PRO A 12 10.28 -9.76 -4.99
C PRO A 12 10.34 -10.41 -3.60
N SER A 13 10.22 -9.64 -2.51
CA SER A 13 10.12 -10.11 -1.12
C SER A 13 9.83 -8.91 -0.22
N LEU A 14 8.98 -9.06 0.80
CA LEU A 14 8.66 -8.00 1.78
C LEU A 14 9.89 -7.32 2.41
N PRO A 15 10.94 -8.03 2.91
CA PRO A 15 12.13 -7.37 3.45
C PRO A 15 12.90 -6.54 2.41
N LYS A 16 12.89 -6.97 1.14
CA LYS A 16 13.55 -6.25 0.06
C LYS A 16 12.79 -4.97 -0.30
N LEU A 17 11.48 -5.07 -0.47
CA LEU A 17 10.61 -3.90 -0.68
C LEU A 17 10.70 -2.91 0.49
N ARG A 18 10.67 -3.42 1.72
CA ARG A 18 10.83 -2.60 2.91
C ARG A 18 12.13 -1.82 2.93
N SER A 19 13.25 -2.48 2.67
CA SER A 19 14.55 -1.81 2.61
C SER A 19 14.55 -0.70 1.55
N LEU A 20 14.02 -0.96 0.35
CA LEU A 20 13.91 0.04 -0.71
C LEU A 20 13.05 1.25 -0.31
N ILE A 21 11.92 1.00 0.34
CA ILE A 21 10.99 2.05 0.80
C ILE A 21 11.61 2.89 1.92
N GLU A 22 12.24 2.24 2.91
CA GLU A 22 12.91 2.93 4.02
C GLU A 22 14.11 3.76 3.51
N LEU A 23 14.89 3.24 2.56
CA LEU A 23 15.98 3.97 1.90
C LEU A 23 15.48 5.20 1.11
N ALA A 24 14.28 5.14 0.55
CA ALA A 24 13.64 6.26 -0.14
C ALA A 24 12.96 7.27 0.83
N GLY A 25 13.02 7.05 2.15
CA GLY A 25 12.38 7.90 3.16
C GLY A 25 10.88 7.65 3.34
N GLY A 26 10.39 6.49 2.91
CA GLY A 26 9.07 5.96 3.21
C GLY A 26 9.07 5.06 4.45
N GLU A 27 7.88 4.64 4.87
CA GLU A 27 7.68 3.72 5.99
C GLU A 27 6.83 2.54 5.52
N VAL A 28 7.21 1.31 5.87
CA VAL A 28 6.36 0.13 5.65
C VAL A 28 5.55 -0.17 6.89
N GLN A 29 4.23 -0.21 6.73
CA GLN A 29 3.33 -0.63 7.78
C GLN A 29 3.41 -2.15 7.95
N ASN A 30 3.90 -2.60 9.10
CA ASN A 30 3.98 -4.03 9.46
C ASN A 30 2.65 -4.61 10.00
N SER A 31 1.61 -3.78 10.08
CA SER A 31 0.29 -4.16 10.61
C SER A 31 -0.70 -4.36 9.48
N ARG A 32 -1.87 -4.93 9.81
CA ARG A 32 -2.99 -5.12 8.88
C ARG A 32 -3.35 -3.85 8.09
N LEU A 33 -3.91 -4.05 6.90
CA LEU A 33 -4.43 -2.97 6.05
C LEU A 33 -5.34 -2.06 6.88
N LYS A 34 -5.17 -0.75 6.74
CA LYS A 34 -6.02 0.24 7.41
C LYS A 34 -7.47 0.15 6.93
N ASP A 35 -8.41 0.55 7.78
CA ASP A 35 -9.81 0.66 7.38
C ASP A 35 -9.99 1.70 6.26
N LEU A 36 -10.99 1.48 5.39
CA LEU A 36 -11.25 2.37 4.25
C LEU A 36 -11.35 3.85 4.64
N LYS A 37 -11.97 4.13 5.78
CA LYS A 37 -12.13 5.49 6.30
C LYS A 37 -10.77 6.13 6.61
N GLU A 38 -9.88 5.41 7.29
CA GLU A 38 -8.52 5.89 7.58
C GLU A 38 -7.73 6.15 6.28
N ILE A 39 -7.85 5.25 5.30
CA ILE A 39 -7.14 5.40 4.03
C ILE A 39 -7.64 6.65 3.28
N GLN A 40 -8.95 6.89 3.25
CA GLN A 40 -9.52 8.10 2.63
C GLN A 40 -9.11 9.39 3.36
N GLU A 41 -8.99 9.34 4.70
CA GLU A 41 -8.51 10.50 5.47
C GLU A 41 -7.04 10.81 5.20
N LEU A 42 -6.22 9.79 4.91
CA LEU A 42 -4.82 9.92 4.53
C LEU A 42 -4.63 10.32 3.05
N ASN A 43 -5.49 9.82 2.17
CA ASN A 43 -5.49 10.06 0.72
C ASN A 43 -6.64 11.00 0.33
N ARG A 44 -6.60 12.23 0.86
CA ARG A 44 -7.62 13.24 0.58
C ARG A 44 -7.62 13.64 -0.90
N PRO A 45 -8.80 13.87 -1.49
CA PRO A 45 -8.89 14.33 -2.87
C PRO A 45 -8.20 15.70 -3.03
N GLY A 46 -7.28 15.80 -3.99
CA GLY A 46 -6.49 17.01 -4.26
C GLY A 46 -5.10 17.01 -3.63
N ASP A 47 -4.82 16.11 -2.69
CA ASP A 47 -3.48 15.90 -2.12
C ASP A 47 -2.76 14.73 -2.80
N GLN A 48 -1.43 14.68 -2.66
CA GLN A 48 -0.68 13.48 -3.00
C GLN A 48 -1.03 12.34 -2.02
N PRO A 49 -1.16 11.09 -2.49
CA PRO A 49 -1.46 9.96 -1.63
C PRO A 49 -0.34 9.77 -0.60
N LYS A 50 -0.72 9.77 0.68
CA LYS A 50 0.18 9.49 1.81
C LYS A 50 0.23 8.01 2.13
N TYR A 51 -0.82 7.28 1.78
CA TYR A 51 -0.94 5.84 2.00
C TYR A 51 -0.98 5.10 0.67
N ILE A 52 0.00 4.23 0.43
CA ILE A 52 0.17 3.47 -0.80
C ILE A 52 0.02 1.99 -0.49
N ILE A 53 -0.76 1.30 -1.31
CA ILE A 53 -1.02 -0.14 -1.16
C ILE A 53 -0.33 -0.85 -2.33
N LEU A 54 0.65 -1.69 -2.00
CA LEU A 54 1.34 -2.57 -2.93
C LEU A 54 0.74 -3.98 -2.80
N THR A 55 0.22 -4.49 -3.92
CA THR A 55 -0.37 -5.83 -4.00
C THR A 55 0.14 -6.60 -5.22
N CYS A 56 -0.21 -7.87 -5.29
CA CYS A 56 -0.04 -8.72 -6.46
C CYS A 56 -1.34 -9.49 -6.75
N GLU A 57 -1.42 -10.12 -7.92
CA GLU A 57 -2.60 -10.89 -8.37
C GLU A 57 -3.16 -11.88 -7.33
N PRO A 58 -2.37 -12.74 -6.66
CA PRO A 58 -2.92 -13.69 -5.68
C PRO A 58 -3.54 -12.99 -4.46
N ASP A 59 -3.03 -11.82 -4.08
CA ASP A 59 -3.48 -11.05 -2.92
C ASP A 59 -4.59 -10.03 -3.22
N LEU A 60 -5.08 -9.94 -4.48
CA LEU A 60 -6.14 -8.99 -4.85
C LEU A 60 -7.40 -9.13 -3.98
N HIS A 61 -7.69 -10.36 -3.54
CA HIS A 61 -8.82 -10.63 -2.66
C HIS A 61 -8.75 -9.84 -1.34
N LEU A 62 -7.54 -9.56 -0.81
CA LEU A 62 -7.31 -8.80 0.41
C LEU A 62 -7.61 -7.30 0.27
N VAL A 63 -7.53 -6.77 -0.97
CA VAL A 63 -7.70 -5.35 -1.27
C VAL A 63 -8.97 -5.05 -2.07
N THR A 64 -9.87 -6.03 -2.20
CA THR A 64 -11.12 -5.91 -2.97
C THR A 64 -11.95 -4.69 -2.55
N GLU A 65 -12.09 -4.44 -1.25
CA GLU A 65 -12.89 -3.33 -0.73
C GLU A 65 -12.25 -1.97 -1.05
N VAL A 66 -10.91 -1.89 -1.04
CA VAL A 66 -10.14 -0.71 -1.41
C VAL A 66 -10.28 -0.43 -2.91
N LEU A 67 -10.22 -1.48 -3.74
CA LEU A 67 -10.42 -1.40 -5.19
C LEU A 67 -11.84 -0.90 -5.52
N LYS A 68 -12.87 -1.44 -4.86
CA LYS A 68 -14.26 -0.96 -5.01
C LYS A 68 -14.43 0.49 -4.58
N ALA A 69 -13.71 0.92 -3.54
CA ALA A 69 -13.70 2.30 -3.07
C ALA A 69 -12.91 3.26 -3.98
N LYS A 70 -12.36 2.78 -5.12
CA LYS A 70 -11.54 3.55 -6.06
C LYS A 70 -10.30 4.18 -5.43
N ILE A 71 -9.79 3.56 -4.37
CA ILE A 71 -8.52 3.94 -3.76
C ILE A 71 -7.40 3.32 -4.61
N GLY A 72 -6.34 4.08 -4.89
CA GLY A 72 -5.22 3.62 -5.69
C GLY A 72 -4.50 2.43 -5.06
N VAL A 73 -4.38 1.34 -5.82
CA VAL A 73 -3.62 0.13 -5.48
C VAL A 73 -2.62 -0.10 -6.60
N TYR A 74 -1.38 -0.44 -6.25
CA TYR A 74 -0.25 -0.52 -7.17
C TYR A 74 0.41 -1.90 -7.09
N ASN A 75 1.14 -2.28 -8.13
CA ASN A 75 1.95 -3.50 -8.13
C ASN A 75 3.36 -3.22 -7.58
N GLY A 76 4.10 -4.27 -7.26
CA GLY A 76 5.49 -4.17 -6.77
C GLY A 76 6.52 -3.64 -7.78
N GLU A 77 6.14 -3.43 -9.04
CA GLU A 77 7.00 -2.84 -10.09
C GLU A 77 6.86 -1.30 -10.21
N PHE A 78 5.96 -0.69 -9.43
CA PHE A 78 5.67 0.74 -9.46
C PHE A 78 6.82 1.60 -8.90
#